data_AF-A0A351YCG3-F1
#
_entry.id   AF-A0A351YCG3-F1
#
_cell.length_a   1.000
_cell.length_b   1.000
_cell.length_c   1.000
_cell.angle_alpha   90.00
_cell.angle_beta   90.00
_cell.angle_gamma   90.00
#
_symmetry.space_group_name_H-M   'P 1'
#
loop_
_entity.id
_entity.type
_entity.pdbx_description
1 polymer ?
#
loop_
_entity_poly.entity_id
_entity_poly.type
_entity_poly.pdbx_seq_one_letter_code
_entity_poly.pdbx_strand_id
1 'polypeptide(L)' 'YGGKGVLKAVDNVNRVIAPALLGMSALEQRAIDQKMLELDGTKTKSNLGANAILGVSLAVAKAAAAYLDMPLYRYIG' A
#
# COMPACT_ATOMS: atom_id res chain seq x y z
N TYR A 1 -9.13 18.93 -12.49
CA TYR A 1 -8.95 17.55 -13.01
C TYR A 1 -10.15 16.96 -13.77
N GLY A 2 -11.18 17.73 -14.18
CA GLY A 2 -12.28 17.19 -15.03
C GLY A 2 -12.95 15.91 -14.51
N GLY A 3 -13.22 15.83 -13.20
CA GLY A 3 -13.79 14.63 -12.55
C GLY A 3 -12.79 13.51 -12.24
N LYS A 4 -11.54 13.58 -12.73
CA LYS A 4 -10.48 12.57 -12.53
C LYS A 4 -9.64 12.81 -11.27
N GLY A 5 -10.22 13.47 -10.27
CA GLY A 5 -9.53 13.73 -9.00
C GLY A 5 -9.36 12.44 -8.21
N VAL A 6 -8.17 12.20 -7.68
CA VAL A 6 -7.86 11.03 -6.84
C VAL A 6 -7.82 11.36 -5.34
N LEU A 7 -8.36 12.52 -4.94
CA LEU A 7 -8.33 13.00 -3.56
C LEU A 7 -8.94 11.99 -2.57
N LYS A 8 -9.99 11.27 -2.96
CA LYS A 8 -10.59 10.21 -2.13
C LYS A 8 -9.61 9.05 -1.89
N ALA A 9 -8.87 8.62 -2.91
CA ALA A 9 -7.88 7.56 -2.78
C ALA A 9 -6.72 8.01 -1.88
N VAL A 10 -6.28 9.27 -2.00
CA VAL A 10 -5.26 9.85 -1.12
C VAL A 10 -5.74 9.94 0.33
N ASP A 11 -7.00 10.34 0.54
CA ASP A 11 -7.60 10.38 1.88
C ASP A 11 -7.71 8.98 2.50
N ASN A 12 -8.12 7.97 1.72
CA ASN A 12 -8.13 6.57 2.14
C ASN A 12 -6.72 6.08 2.56
N VAL A 13 -5.68 6.47 1.83
CA VAL A 13 -4.29 6.14 2.21
C VAL A 13 -3.96 6.75 3.58
N ASN A 14 -4.17 8.06 3.74
CA ASN A 14 -3.72 8.78 4.93
C ASN A 14 -4.54 8.47 6.19
N ARG A 15 -5.86 8.28 6.05
CA ARG A 15 -6.77 8.17 7.20
C ARG A 15 -7.15 6.74 7.55
N VAL A 16 -7.03 5.80 6.62
CA VAL A 16 -7.48 4.41 6.81
C VAL A 16 -6.32 3.43 6.70
N ILE A 17 -5.56 3.47 5.60
CA ILE A 17 -4.47 2.50 5.37
C ILE A 17 -3.28 2.79 6.31
N ALA A 18 -2.81 4.04 6.36
CA ALA A 18 -1.65 4.41 7.19
C ALA A 18 -1.78 3.96 8.65
N PRO A 19 -2.85 4.30 9.41
CA PRO A 19 -2.97 3.85 10.80
C PRO A 19 -3.07 2.34 10.95
N ALA A 20 -3.60 1.61 9.96
CA ALA A 20 -3.70 0.16 10.00
C ALA A 20 -2.37 -0.56 9.78
N LEU A 21 -1.38 0.10 9.15
CA LEU A 21 -0.06 -0.46 8.84
C LEU A 21 1.04 0.02 9.78
N LEU A 22 0.80 1.07 10.59
CA LEU A 22 1.77 1.57 11.55
C LEU A 22 2.21 0.46 12.51
N GLY A 23 3.54 0.30 12.65
CA GLY A 23 4.15 -0.72 13.49
C GLY A 23 4.38 -2.07 12.81
N MET A 24 3.90 -2.28 11.59
CA MET A 24 4.23 -3.47 10.80
C MET A 24 5.64 -3.37 10.18
N SER A 25 6.32 -4.51 10.05
CA SER A 25 7.60 -4.57 9.38
C SER A 25 7.42 -4.45 7.86
N ALA A 26 8.14 -3.51 7.22
CA ALA A 26 8.14 -3.38 5.77
C ALA A 26 8.66 -4.64 5.05
N LEU A 27 9.43 -5.49 5.75
CA LEU A 27 9.92 -6.76 5.21
C LEU A 27 8.80 -7.81 5.01
N GLU A 28 7.65 -7.63 5.67
CA GLU A 28 6.51 -8.55 5.60
C GLU A 28 5.50 -8.13 4.53
N GLN A 29 5.97 -7.95 3.29
CA GLN A 29 5.17 -7.48 2.15
C GLN A 29 3.82 -8.21 2.03
N ARG A 30 3.83 -9.55 2.10
CA ARG A 30 2.60 -10.36 2.01
C ARG A 30 1.61 -10.06 3.13
N ALA A 31 2.09 -9.86 4.36
CA ALA A 31 1.23 -9.55 5.50
C ALA A 31 0.61 -8.16 5.36
N ILE A 32 1.40 -7.17 4.90
CA ILE A 32 0.93 -5.81 4.63
C ILE A 32 -0.12 -5.81 3.50
N ASP A 33 0.15 -6.49 2.39
CA ASP A 33 -0.79 -6.58 1.27
C ASP A 33 -2.09 -7.27 1.70
N GLN A 34 -2.00 -8.38 2.43
CA GLN A 34 -3.15 -9.09 2.95
C GLN A 34 -3.97 -8.21 3.92
N LYS A 35 -3.30 -7.47 4.81
CA LYS A 35 -3.96 -6.54 5.73
C LYS A 35 -4.73 -5.46 4.99
N MET A 36 -4.18 -4.92 3.89
CA MET A 36 -4.88 -3.94 3.06
C MET A 36 -6.08 -4.53 2.30
N LEU A 37 -5.97 -5.77 1.82
CA LEU A 37 -7.08 -6.48 1.18
C LEU A 37 -8.23 -6.73 2.15
N GLU A 38 -7.91 -7.16 3.37
CA GLU A 38 -8.88 -7.37 4.45
C GLU A 38 -9.54 -6.06 4.88
N LEU A 39 -8.75 -4.99 4.97
CA LEU A 39 -9.25 -3.65 5.33
C LEU A 39 -10.20 -3.08 4.26
N ASP A 40 -9.94 -3.34 2.97
CA ASP A 40 -10.87 -2.98 1.90
C ASP A 40 -12.16 -3.80 1.94
N GLY A 41 -12.03 -5.11 2.20
CA GLY A 41 -13.15 -6.03 2.36
C GLY A 41 -13.89 -6.38 1.07
N THR A 42 -13.45 -5.88 -0.10
CA THR A 42 -14.07 -6.23 -1.39
C THR A 42 -13.13 -7.02 -2.30
N LYS A 43 -13.71 -7.86 -3.16
CA LYS A 43 -12.95 -8.64 -4.15
C LYS A 43 -12.26 -7.73 -5.19
N THR A 44 -12.80 -6.54 -5.42
CA THR A 44 -12.40 -5.63 -6.49
C THR A 44 -11.60 -4.43 -6.01
N LYS A 45 -11.28 -4.31 -4.71
CA LYS A 45 -10.53 -3.19 -4.14
C LYS A 45 -11.28 -1.85 -4.29
N SER A 46 -12.60 -1.90 -4.20
CA SER A 46 -13.50 -0.80 -4.57
C SER A 46 -13.75 0.20 -3.44
N ASN A 47 -13.54 -0.19 -2.19
CA ASN A 47 -13.80 0.67 -1.04
C ASN A 47 -12.67 1.68 -0.81
N LEU A 48 -11.43 1.16 -0.78
CA LEU A 48 -10.20 1.95 -0.63
C LEU A 48 -9.67 2.45 -1.98
N GLY A 49 -9.94 1.70 -3.04
CA GLY A 49 -9.43 1.96 -4.39
C GLY A 49 -8.17 1.16 -4.68
N ALA A 50 -8.15 0.47 -5.81
CA ALA A 50 -6.98 -0.32 -6.25
C ALA A 50 -5.71 0.53 -6.38
N ASN A 51 -5.84 1.80 -6.75
CA ASN A 51 -4.74 2.76 -6.84
C ASN A 51 -4.14 3.12 -5.47
N ALA A 52 -4.97 3.23 -4.43
CA ALA A 52 -4.51 3.46 -3.06
C ALA A 52 -3.70 2.25 -2.55
N ILE A 53 -4.28 1.04 -2.68
CA ILE A 53 -3.65 -0.21 -2.22
C ILE A 53 -2.33 -0.47 -2.95
N LEU A 54 -2.34 -0.39 -4.29
CA LEU A 54 -1.12 -0.62 -5.08
C LEU A 54 -0.04 0.42 -4.79
N GLY A 55 -0.42 1.69 -4.63
CA GLY A 55 0.52 2.76 -4.30
C GLY A 55 1.27 2.51 -2.99
N VAL A 56 0.54 2.09 -1.94
CA VAL A 56 1.13 1.74 -0.65
C VAL A 56 1.97 0.47 -0.74
N SER A 57 1.47 -0.57 -1.42
CA SER A 57 2.18 -1.84 -1.63
C SER A 57 3.57 -1.64 -2.27
N LEU A 58 3.65 -0.81 -3.32
CA LEU A 58 4.92 -0.48 -3.98
C LEU A 58 5.84 0.39 -3.11
N ALA A 59 5.28 1.28 -2.30
CA ALA A 59 6.05 2.11 -1.37
C ALA A 59 6.69 1.25 -0.25
N VAL A 60 5.97 0.24 0.23
CA VAL A 60 6.45 -0.73 1.22
C VAL A 60 7.62 -1.54 0.66
N ALA A 61 7.50 -2.07 -0.57
CA ALA A 61 8.59 -2.80 -1.22
C ALA A 61 9.85 -1.93 -1.38
N LYS A 62 9.68 -0.65 -1.73
CA LYS A 62 10.78 0.32 -1.79
C LYS A 62 11.40 0.58 -0.43
N ALA A 63 10.60 0.74 0.62
CA ALA A 63 11.09 0.93 1.98
C ALA A 63 11.86 -0.30 2.48
N ALA A 64 11.40 -1.51 2.17
CA ALA A 64 12.06 -2.75 2.50
C ALA A 64 13.41 -2.91 1.78
N ALA A 65 13.45 -2.63 0.48
CA ALA A 65 14.69 -2.63 -0.30
C ALA A 65 15.71 -1.61 0.26
N ALA A 66 15.25 -0.40 0.59
CA ALA A 66 16.09 0.63 1.20
C ALA A 66 16.59 0.23 2.60
N TYR A 67 15.75 -0.40 3.42
CA TYR A 67 16.15 -0.91 4.74
C TYR A 67 17.24 -1.99 4.66
N LEU A 68 17.20 -2.83 3.63
CA LEU A 68 18.19 -3.87 3.36
C LEU A 68 19.41 -3.39 2.56
N ASP A 69 19.51 -2.08 2.31
CA ASP A 69 20.55 -1.45 1.48
C ASP A 69 20.77 -2.16 0.13
N MET A 70 19.66 -2.47 -0.55
CA MET A 70 19.70 -3.13 -1.85
C MET A 70 18.80 -2.45 -2.88
N PRO A 71 19.15 -2.56 -4.18
CA PRO A 71 18.28 -2.09 -5.24
C PRO A 71 16.93 -2.83 -5.25
N LEU A 72 15.85 -2.12 -5.58
CA LEU A 72 14.49 -2.67 -5.62
C LEU A 72 14.35 -3.94 -6.48
N TYR A 73 15.07 -4.01 -7.61
CA TYR A 73 15.02 -5.18 -8.49
C TYR A 73 15.58 -6.45 -7.82
N ARG A 74 16.51 -6.32 -6.87
CA ARG A 74 17.04 -7.45 -6.08
C ARG A 74 16.11 -7.84 -4.95
N TYR A 75 15.37 -6.89 -4.41
CA TYR A 75 14.40 -7.16 -3.34
C TYR A 75 13.16 -7.91 -3.87
N ILE A 76 12.72 -7.58 -5.09
CA ILE A 76 11.54 -8.19 -5.72
C ILE A 76 11.87 -9.51 -6.44
N GLY A 77 13.09 -9.63 -6.98
CA GLY A 77 13.54 -10.80 -7.76
C GLY A 77 13.87 -12.00 -6.89
#